data_AF-A0AAE1B2P2-F1
#
_entry.id   AF-A0AAE1B2P2-F1
#
_cell.length_a   1.000
_cell.length_b   1.000
_cell.length_c   1.000
_cell.angle_alpha   90.00
_cell.angle_beta   90.00
_cell.angle_gamma   90.00
#
_symmetry.space_group_name_H-M   'P 1'
#
loop_
_entity.id
_entity.type
_entity.pdbx_description
1 polymer ?
#
loop_
_entity_poly.entity_id
_entity_poly.type
_entity_poly.pdbx_seq_one_letter_code
_entity_poly.pdbx_strand_id
1 'polypeptide(L)'
;MGKGTNPHHPPRLPLLVSECEPRLFLFPLCPERARILPLEFGRFRTMKKYDPWKGILKNLYSKYFNHIFSRPTYRALFRITSTRRGCEKSDWASILKENTEVCVECQPVAMNREIGMRCHGHGVIHANTAWKAVDVSHCHGTWEMIKPHAPETCRYDVDDEDRRNFIFL
;
A
#
# COMPACT_ATOMS: atom_id res chain seq x y z
N MET A 1 -50.85 -24.97 -1.80
CA MET A 1 -49.97 -24.18 -2.68
C MET A 1 -49.47 -22.97 -1.88
N GLY A 2 -48.21 -22.69 -1.60
CA GLY A 2 -46.95 -23.07 -2.22
C GLY A 2 -46.20 -21.81 -2.66
N LYS A 3 -45.50 -21.13 -1.71
CA LYS A 3 -44.33 -20.20 -1.83
C LYS A 3 -44.50 -18.98 -2.78
N GLY A 4 -43.91 -17.80 -2.56
CA GLY A 4 -42.88 -17.40 -1.61
C GLY A 4 -42.62 -15.90 -1.71
N THR A 5 -41.98 -15.43 -0.64
CA THR A 5 -41.50 -14.10 -0.31
C THR A 5 -40.64 -13.45 -1.38
N ASN A 6 -40.89 -12.16 -1.65
CA ASN A 6 -40.04 -11.25 -2.41
C ASN A 6 -38.80 -10.86 -1.58
N PRO A 7 -37.56 -11.15 -1.99
CA PRO A 7 -36.38 -10.65 -1.29
C PRO A 7 -35.95 -9.31 -1.88
N HIS A 8 -36.11 -8.25 -1.08
CA HIS A 8 -35.44 -6.98 -1.30
C HIS A 8 -33.93 -7.20 -1.40
N HIS A 9 -33.38 -6.88 -2.57
CA HIS A 9 -31.95 -6.90 -2.83
C HIS A 9 -31.21 -5.88 -1.96
N PRO A 10 -30.06 -6.23 -1.35
CA PRO A 10 -29.17 -5.24 -0.74
C PRO A 10 -28.51 -4.37 -1.82
N PRO A 11 -28.17 -3.10 -1.50
CA PRO A 11 -27.47 -2.23 -2.44
C PRO A 11 -26.09 -2.83 -2.75
N ARG A 12 -25.81 -3.04 -4.05
CA ARG A 12 -24.50 -3.46 -4.54
C ARG A 12 -23.48 -2.37 -4.17
N LEU A 13 -22.47 -2.73 -3.38
CA LEU A 13 -21.25 -1.92 -3.28
C LEU A 13 -20.65 -1.78 -4.69
N PRO A 14 -20.14 -0.59 -5.07
CA PRO A 14 -19.35 -0.47 -6.28
C PRO A 14 -18.07 -1.30 -6.08
N LEU A 15 -17.94 -2.35 -6.89
CA LEU A 15 -16.67 -3.01 -7.15
C LEU A 15 -15.72 -1.95 -7.69
N LEU A 16 -14.74 -1.51 -6.89
CA LEU A 16 -13.56 -0.81 -7.38
C LEU A 16 -12.74 -1.82 -8.18
N VAL A 17 -13.18 -2.07 -9.42
CA VAL A 17 -12.41 -2.79 -10.42
C VAL A 17 -11.20 -1.91 -10.75
N SER A 18 -10.02 -2.44 -10.47
CA SER A 18 -8.76 -1.96 -10.98
C SER A 18 -8.74 -2.13 -12.49
N GLU A 19 -9.21 -1.13 -13.23
CA GLU A 19 -9.10 -1.13 -14.70
C GLU A 19 -7.69 -0.65 -15.10
N CYS A 20 -6.72 -1.58 -15.17
CA CYS A 20 -5.69 -1.53 -16.23
C CYS A 20 -6.40 -2.20 -17.43
N GLU A 21 -7.13 -1.44 -18.28
CA GLU A 21 -7.69 -2.01 -19.51
C GLU A 21 -6.56 -2.45 -20.46
N PRO A 22 -6.60 -3.67 -21.02
CA PRO A 22 -5.63 -4.12 -22.00
C PRO A 22 -5.99 -3.55 -23.38
N ARG A 23 -5.49 -2.35 -23.70
CA ARG A 23 -5.46 -1.93 -25.11
C ARG A 23 -4.27 -2.61 -25.79
N LEU A 24 -4.64 -3.64 -26.55
CA LEU A 24 -3.91 -4.34 -27.61
C LEU A 24 -2.52 -3.79 -27.98
N PHE A 25 -1.56 -4.72 -28.04
CA PHE A 25 -0.18 -4.69 -28.54
C PHE A 25 0.96 -4.37 -27.55
N LEU A 26 1.74 -5.44 -27.31
CA LEU A 26 3.02 -5.61 -26.58
C LEU A 26 3.13 -5.02 -25.15
N PHE A 27 3.06 -5.96 -24.18
CA PHE A 27 3.31 -5.85 -22.74
C PHE A 27 2.27 -5.08 -21.91
N PRO A 28 1.44 -5.77 -21.10
CA PRO A 28 0.87 -5.15 -19.91
C PRO A 28 1.95 -5.08 -18.83
N LEU A 29 3.01 -4.30 -19.05
CA LEU A 29 3.83 -3.82 -17.96
C LEU A 29 3.05 -2.64 -17.39
N CYS A 30 2.02 -2.88 -16.57
CA CYS A 30 1.55 -1.81 -15.68
C CYS A 30 2.85 -1.39 -14.94
N PRO A 31 3.37 -0.18 -15.16
CA PRO A 31 4.68 0.20 -14.65
C PRO A 31 4.65 0.02 -13.13
N GLU A 32 5.76 -0.45 -12.57
CA GLU A 32 5.88 -0.70 -11.13
C GLU A 32 5.27 0.46 -10.35
N ARG A 33 4.21 0.16 -9.60
CA ARG A 33 3.41 1.17 -8.90
C ARG A 33 3.32 0.85 -7.43
N ALA A 34 3.83 1.76 -6.63
CA ALA A 34 3.66 1.73 -5.19
C ALA A 34 2.18 1.87 -4.81
N ARG A 35 1.76 1.03 -3.89
CA ARG A 35 0.46 1.13 -3.22
C ARG A 35 0.73 1.46 -1.76
N ILE A 36 0.24 2.61 -1.31
CA ILE A 36 0.56 3.12 0.02
C ILE A 36 -0.66 3.37 0.88
N LEU A 37 -0.44 3.25 2.18
CA LEU A 37 -1.29 3.75 3.27
C LEU A 37 -0.42 4.39 4.36
N PRO A 38 -0.98 5.28 5.17
CA PRO A 38 -0.31 5.79 6.37
C PRO A 38 0.23 4.67 7.26
N LEU A 39 1.37 4.91 7.89
CA LEU A 39 2.07 3.93 8.72
C LEU A 39 1.24 3.45 9.91
N GLU A 40 0.30 4.26 10.40
CA GLU A 40 -0.67 3.87 11.43
C GLU A 40 -1.49 2.62 11.07
N PHE A 41 -1.77 2.39 9.78
CA PHE A 41 -2.44 1.17 9.32
C PHE A 41 -1.55 -0.07 9.48
N GLY A 42 -0.23 0.12 9.47
CA GLY A 42 0.76 -0.90 9.79
C GLY A 42 0.76 -1.29 11.26
N ARG A 43 0.46 -0.38 12.19
CA ARG A 43 0.40 -0.67 13.64
C ARG A 43 -0.67 -1.69 13.99
N PHE A 44 -1.79 -1.69 13.27
CA PHE A 44 -2.81 -2.71 13.46
C PHE A 44 -2.29 -4.12 13.14
N ARG A 45 -1.27 -4.28 12.29
CA ARG A 45 -0.71 -5.60 11.97
C ARG A 45 0.11 -6.20 13.12
N THR A 46 0.62 -5.39 14.05
CA THR A 46 1.44 -5.83 15.19
C THR A 46 0.68 -5.84 16.52
N MET A 47 -0.51 -5.24 16.57
CA MET A 47 -1.38 -5.26 17.75
C MET A 47 -1.93 -6.67 18.03
N LYS A 48 -1.79 -7.14 19.27
CA LYS A 48 -2.25 -8.46 19.73
C LYS A 48 -3.74 -8.74 19.47
N LYS A 49 -4.58 -7.70 19.43
CA LYS A 49 -6.03 -7.79 19.11
C LYS A 49 -6.30 -8.20 17.66
N TYR A 50 -5.40 -7.83 16.75
CA TYR A 50 -5.48 -8.13 15.32
C TYR A 50 -4.44 -9.19 14.94
N ASP A 51 -3.89 -9.91 15.93
CA ASP A 51 -2.97 -11.01 15.73
C ASP A 51 -3.62 -12.02 14.78
N PRO A 52 -3.13 -12.12 13.53
CA PRO A 52 -3.79 -12.93 12.53
C PRO A 52 -3.74 -14.42 12.87
N TRP A 53 -2.87 -14.84 13.79
CA TRP A 53 -2.74 -16.21 14.27
C TRP A 53 -3.76 -16.58 15.35
N LYS A 54 -4.49 -15.61 15.90
CA LYS A 54 -5.47 -15.80 17.00
C LYS A 54 -6.93 -15.58 16.60
N GLY A 55 -7.22 -15.36 15.31
CA GLY A 55 -8.57 -15.08 14.81
C GLY A 55 -8.98 -15.87 13.57
N ILE A 56 -10.10 -15.50 12.97
CA ILE A 56 -10.65 -16.13 11.74
C ILE A 56 -9.69 -16.03 10.55
N LEU A 57 -8.77 -15.07 10.59
CA LEU A 57 -7.75 -14.87 9.56
C LEU A 57 -6.63 -15.91 9.61
N LYS A 58 -6.55 -16.77 10.64
CA LYS A 58 -5.49 -17.77 10.80
C LYS A 58 -5.34 -18.68 9.59
N ASN A 59 -6.44 -19.11 8.98
CA ASN A 59 -6.39 -20.00 7.81
C ASN A 59 -5.88 -19.26 6.56
N LEU A 60 -6.25 -17.98 6.42
CA LEU A 60 -5.72 -17.12 5.37
C LEU A 60 -4.21 -16.93 5.59
N TYR A 61 -3.80 -16.58 6.80
CA TYR A 61 -2.38 -16.37 7.11
C TYR A 61 -1.57 -17.65 7.03
N SER A 62 -2.07 -18.79 7.49
CA SER A 62 -1.37 -20.06 7.32
C SER A 62 -1.15 -20.35 5.83
N LYS A 63 -2.18 -20.21 4.99
CA LYS A 63 -2.05 -20.48 3.55
C LYS A 63 -1.00 -19.60 2.85
N TYR A 64 -0.90 -18.32 3.20
CA TYR A 64 0.01 -17.37 2.53
C TYR A 64 1.36 -17.19 3.24
N PHE A 65 1.46 -17.50 4.53
CA PHE A 65 2.56 -17.11 5.42
C PHE A 65 3.23 -18.31 6.12
N ASN A 66 2.85 -19.56 5.80
CA ASN A 66 3.55 -20.79 6.26
C ASN A 66 5.01 -20.87 5.80
N HIS A 67 5.46 -19.95 4.96
CA HIS A 67 6.86 -19.82 4.59
C HIS A 67 7.44 -18.60 5.30
N ILE A 68 8.21 -18.86 6.36
CA ILE A 68 8.96 -17.89 7.16
C ILE A 68 9.53 -16.78 6.25
N PHE A 69 9.14 -15.53 6.51
CA PHE A 69 9.73 -14.40 5.81
C PHE A 69 11.22 -14.32 6.12
N SER A 70 12.05 -14.53 5.11
CA SER A 70 13.49 -14.48 5.28
C SER A 70 14.04 -13.06 5.37
N ARG A 71 13.25 -12.05 4.97
CA ARG A 71 13.67 -10.64 4.99
C ARG A 71 12.92 -9.86 6.07
N PRO A 72 13.64 -9.13 6.95
CA PRO A 72 13.02 -8.22 7.89
C PRO A 72 12.44 -7.01 7.14
N THR A 73 11.57 -6.27 7.83
CA THR A 73 11.10 -4.96 7.35
C THR A 73 12.29 -4.08 6.96
N TYR A 74 12.15 -3.36 5.85
CA TYR A 74 13.08 -2.31 5.45
C TYR A 74 12.32 -1.05 5.07
N ARG A 75 12.99 0.10 5.10
CA ARG A 75 12.44 1.39 4.65
C ARG A 75 13.24 1.97 3.50
N ALA A 76 12.63 2.89 2.76
CA ALA A 76 13.32 3.82 1.89
C ALA A 76 12.75 5.23 2.07
N LEU A 77 13.54 6.26 1.72
CA LEU A 77 13.05 7.63 1.66
C LEU A 77 12.82 8.03 0.21
N PHE A 78 11.67 8.64 -0.03
CA PHE A 78 11.26 9.11 -1.33
C PHE A 78 10.94 10.60 -1.26
N ARG A 79 11.19 11.30 -2.36
CA ARG A 79 10.74 12.68 -2.56
C ARG A 79 9.66 12.70 -3.62
N ILE A 80 8.51 13.27 -3.29
CA ILE A 80 7.38 13.40 -4.22
C ILE A 80 7.78 14.34 -5.35
N THR A 81 7.68 13.85 -6.60
CA THR A 81 7.99 14.62 -7.82
C THR A 81 6.73 15.09 -8.52
N SER A 82 5.59 14.45 -8.30
CA SER A 82 4.30 14.88 -8.83
C SER A 82 3.16 14.33 -7.98
N THR A 83 2.08 15.09 -7.87
CA THR A 83 0.86 14.67 -7.19
C THR A 83 -0.38 15.09 -7.97
N ARG A 84 -1.46 14.33 -7.83
CA ARG A 84 -2.76 14.66 -8.41
C ARG A 84 -3.65 15.35 -7.39
N ARG A 85 -4.51 16.26 -7.87
CA ARG A 85 -5.51 16.99 -7.04
C ARG A 85 -6.43 16.09 -6.23
N GLY A 86 -6.60 14.81 -6.60
CA GLY A 86 -7.37 13.85 -5.81
C GLY A 86 -6.86 13.67 -4.38
N CYS A 87 -5.57 13.95 -4.12
CA CYS A 87 -4.98 13.84 -2.80
C CYS A 87 -5.45 14.92 -1.81
N GLU A 88 -5.91 16.07 -2.30
CA GLU A 88 -6.41 17.18 -1.47
C GLU A 88 -7.71 16.82 -0.73
N LYS A 89 -8.39 15.73 -1.12
CA LYS A 89 -9.66 15.29 -0.53
C LYS A 89 -9.51 14.50 0.77
N SER A 90 -8.29 14.16 1.18
CA SER A 90 -8.02 13.39 2.40
C SER A 90 -6.98 14.12 3.23
N ASP A 91 -7.24 14.25 4.53
CA ASP A 91 -6.36 14.96 5.47
C ASP A 91 -4.94 14.39 5.44
N TRP A 92 -4.81 13.06 5.41
CA TRP A 92 -3.49 12.42 5.41
C TRP A 92 -2.82 12.53 4.04
N ALA A 93 -3.57 12.41 2.94
CA ALA A 93 -3.00 12.42 1.60
C ALA A 93 -2.69 13.85 1.11
N SER A 94 -3.31 14.87 1.70
CA SER A 94 -3.09 16.27 1.37
C SER A 94 -1.65 16.73 1.57
N ILE A 95 -0.87 16.03 2.40
CA ILE A 95 0.55 16.32 2.66
C ILE A 95 1.46 15.84 1.52
N LEU A 96 0.98 14.94 0.65
CA LEU A 96 1.72 14.36 -0.48
C LEU A 96 1.84 15.38 -1.62
N LYS A 97 2.52 16.49 -1.35
CA LYS A 97 2.80 17.57 -2.28
C LYS A 97 4.17 17.40 -2.90
N GLU A 98 4.40 18.04 -4.04
CA GLU A 98 5.70 18.05 -4.69
C GLU A 98 6.79 18.58 -3.73
N ASN A 99 7.98 17.98 -3.80
CA ASN A 99 9.12 18.19 -2.90
C ASN A 99 8.93 17.73 -1.45
N THR A 100 7.81 17.10 -1.09
CA THR A 100 7.66 16.46 0.21
C THR A 100 8.51 15.19 0.29
N GLU A 101 9.30 15.04 1.35
CA GLU A 101 9.97 13.78 1.69
C GLU A 101 9.08 12.87 2.51
N VAL A 102 9.07 11.59 2.17
CA VAL A 102 8.26 10.56 2.81
C VAL A 102 9.10 9.32 3.10
N CYS A 103 8.80 8.67 4.22
CA CYS A 103 9.38 7.38 4.57
C CYS A 103 8.38 6.27 4.31
N VAL A 104 8.79 5.21 3.61
CA VAL A 104 7.90 4.10 3.27
C VAL A 104 8.51 2.77 3.71
N GLU A 105 7.77 2.00 4.50
CA GLU A 105 8.18 0.67 4.96
C GLU A 105 7.67 -0.43 4.03
N CYS A 106 8.56 -1.34 3.65
CA CYS A 106 8.20 -2.63 3.08
C CYS A 106 8.19 -3.69 4.19
N GLN A 107 6.99 -3.97 4.68
CA GLN A 107 6.79 -4.98 5.72
C GLN A 107 6.71 -6.38 5.11
N PRO A 108 7.10 -7.44 5.84
CA PRO A 108 7.12 -8.80 5.32
C PRO A 108 5.82 -9.23 4.62
N VAL A 109 4.68 -8.81 5.17
CA VAL A 109 3.35 -9.13 4.64
C VAL A 109 3.05 -8.52 3.27
N ALA A 110 3.75 -7.46 2.88
CA ALA A 110 3.63 -6.78 1.58
C ALA A 110 4.74 -7.22 0.60
N MET A 111 5.70 -8.04 1.04
CA MET A 111 6.77 -8.52 0.18
C MET A 111 6.26 -9.60 -0.76
N ASN A 112 6.60 -9.48 -2.04
CA ASN A 112 6.30 -10.47 -3.05
C ASN A 112 7.56 -11.28 -3.43
N ARG A 113 7.43 -12.61 -3.37
CA ARG A 113 8.48 -13.58 -3.71
C ARG A 113 8.87 -13.57 -5.17
N GLU A 114 7.89 -13.40 -6.05
CA GLU A 114 8.08 -13.45 -7.51
C GLU A 114 8.99 -12.32 -7.99
N ILE A 115 9.04 -11.21 -7.25
CA ILE A 115 9.92 -10.05 -7.51
C ILE A 115 11.11 -9.96 -6.55
N GLY A 116 11.48 -11.07 -5.90
CA GLY A 116 12.70 -11.18 -5.08
C GLY A 116 12.55 -10.64 -3.66
N MET A 117 11.40 -10.87 -3.02
CA MET A 117 11.10 -10.37 -1.66
C MET A 117 11.20 -8.85 -1.57
N ARG A 118 10.59 -8.18 -2.54
CA ARG A 118 10.46 -6.72 -2.63
C ARG A 118 8.98 -6.34 -2.59
N CYS A 119 8.69 -5.09 -2.21
CA CYS A 119 7.33 -4.56 -2.33
C CYS A 119 7.13 -3.99 -3.73
N HIS A 120 5.88 -3.93 -4.21
CA HIS A 120 5.58 -3.20 -5.43
C HIS A 120 5.81 -1.71 -5.23
N GLY A 121 6.55 -1.09 -6.15
CA GLY A 121 7.00 0.30 -5.99
C GLY A 121 8.25 0.42 -5.11
N HIS A 122 9.04 -0.65 -5.02
CA HIS A 122 10.39 -0.67 -4.45
C HIS A 122 11.23 0.45 -5.05
N GLY A 123 11.09 0.65 -6.37
CA GLY A 123 11.75 1.72 -7.09
C GLY A 123 13.27 1.55 -7.20
N VAL A 124 13.89 2.51 -7.88
CA VAL A 124 15.35 2.57 -8.08
C VAL A 124 15.81 3.99 -7.73
N ILE A 125 17.02 4.12 -7.20
CA ILE A 125 17.63 5.41 -6.87
C ILE A 125 17.68 6.29 -8.13
N HIS A 126 17.28 7.56 -8.00
CA HIS A 126 17.23 8.55 -9.09
C HIS A 126 16.30 8.20 -10.26
N ALA A 127 15.37 7.26 -10.09
CA ALA A 127 14.34 6.96 -11.08
C ALA A 127 12.94 7.26 -10.53
N ASN A 128 12.09 7.84 -11.40
CA ASN A 128 10.70 8.12 -11.05
C ASN A 128 9.91 6.81 -10.92
N THR A 129 9.29 6.61 -9.77
CA THR A 129 8.42 5.49 -9.47
C THR A 129 7.00 6.01 -9.25
N ALA A 130 6.01 5.36 -9.87
CA ALA A 130 4.62 5.74 -9.71
C ALA A 130 4.09 5.27 -8.35
N TRP A 131 3.19 6.04 -7.74
CA TRP A 131 2.55 5.67 -6.48
C TRP A 131 1.05 5.99 -6.49
N LYS A 132 0.28 5.29 -5.66
CA LYS A 132 -1.15 5.51 -5.44
C LYS A 132 -1.52 5.30 -3.98
N ALA A 133 -2.28 6.25 -3.42
CA ALA A 133 -3.00 6.09 -2.17
C ALA A 133 -4.22 5.17 -2.41
N VAL A 134 -4.28 4.01 -1.75
CA VAL A 134 -5.26 2.99 -2.14
C VAL A 134 -6.69 3.27 -1.67
N ASP A 135 -6.85 4.00 -0.58
CA ASP A 135 -8.12 4.39 0.07
C ASP A 135 -8.58 5.79 -0.35
N VAL A 136 -7.77 6.54 -1.10
CA VAL A 136 -8.10 7.90 -1.56
C VAL A 136 -8.31 7.89 -3.08
N SER A 137 -9.56 8.08 -3.49
CA SER A 137 -9.96 8.10 -4.90
C SER A 137 -9.17 9.12 -5.71
N HIS A 138 -8.61 8.67 -6.83
CA HIS A 138 -7.79 9.46 -7.76
C HIS A 138 -6.51 10.09 -7.16
N CYS A 139 -6.10 9.75 -5.94
CA CYS A 139 -4.84 10.21 -5.37
C CYS A 139 -3.67 9.32 -5.78
N HIS A 140 -2.83 9.83 -6.66
CA HIS A 140 -1.66 9.16 -7.21
C HIS A 140 -0.64 10.19 -7.70
N GLY A 141 0.58 9.74 -7.95
CA GLY A 141 1.65 10.62 -8.39
C GLY A 141 2.91 9.86 -8.75
N THR A 142 4.03 10.58 -8.77
CA THR A 142 5.37 10.02 -8.90
C THR A 142 6.25 10.50 -7.76
N TRP A 143 7.26 9.71 -7.45
CA TRP A 143 8.32 10.07 -6.52
C TRP A 143 9.66 9.55 -7.04
N GLU A 144 10.74 10.02 -6.47
CA GLU A 144 12.08 9.46 -6.66
C GLU A 144 12.65 9.00 -5.33
N MET A 145 13.46 7.94 -5.35
CA MET A 145 14.15 7.47 -4.15
C MET A 145 15.37 8.33 -3.88
N ILE A 146 15.38 8.98 -2.72
CA ILE A 146 16.45 9.88 -2.27
C ILE A 146 17.40 9.22 -1.27
N LYS A 147 16.94 8.20 -0.52
CA LYS A 147 17.81 7.34 0.29
C LYS A 147 17.52 5.87 0.00
N PRO A 148 18.57 5.05 -0.17
CA PRO A 148 18.42 3.64 -0.47
C PRO A 148 17.74 2.89 0.67
N HIS A 149 17.34 1.66 0.35
CA HIS A 149 16.76 0.74 1.30
C HIS A 149 17.68 0.48 2.50
N ALA A 150 17.15 0.67 3.71
CA ALA A 150 17.83 0.41 4.97
C ALA A 150 17.04 -0.61 5.81
N PRO A 151 17.71 -1.53 6.52
CA PRO A 151 17.09 -2.58 7.34
C PRO A 151 16.56 -2.04 8.67
N GLU A 152 15.87 -0.92 8.64
CA GLU A 152 15.32 -0.20 9.78
C GLU A 152 13.90 0.29 9.45
N THR A 153 13.14 0.64 10.48
CA THR A 153 11.76 1.14 10.36
C THR A 153 11.74 2.67 10.22
N CYS A 154 10.64 3.21 9.73
CA CYS A 154 10.44 4.66 9.79
C CYS A 154 10.38 5.13 11.26
N ARG A 155 10.74 6.39 11.52
CA ARG A 155 10.74 6.93 12.89
C ARG A 155 9.30 7.16 13.35
N TYR A 156 8.97 6.66 14.53
CA TYR A 156 7.71 6.86 15.21
C TYR A 156 7.89 7.91 16.32
N ASP A 157 8.43 9.08 16.00
CA ASP A 157 8.63 10.09 17.03
C ASP A 157 7.25 10.63 17.42
N VAL A 158 6.95 10.56 18.72
CA VAL A 158 5.62 10.76 19.33
C VAL A 158 5.19 12.23 19.30
N ASP A 159 6.13 13.12 19.02
CA ASP A 159 5.95 14.57 19.08
C ASP A 159 5.95 15.23 17.69
N ASP A 160 6.08 14.47 16.60
CA ASP A 160 5.99 15.01 15.25
C ASP A 160 4.69 14.59 14.56
N GLU A 161 3.88 15.60 14.26
CA GLU A 161 2.69 15.56 13.42
C GLU A 161 2.98 15.13 11.97
N ASP A 162 4.19 14.67 11.67
CA ASP A 162 4.60 14.25 10.35
C ASP A 162 4.02 12.87 10.00
N ARG A 163 2.76 12.93 9.55
CA ARG A 163 1.99 11.90 8.82
C ARG A 163 2.65 11.40 7.53
N ARG A 164 3.96 11.65 7.34
CA ARG A 164 4.77 11.39 6.14
C ARG A 164 5.39 10.00 6.13
N ASN A 165 4.96 9.15 7.06
CA ASN A 165 5.37 7.77 7.13
C ASN A 165 4.26 6.87 6.57
N PHE A 166 4.65 5.94 5.70
CA PHE A 166 3.73 5.07 4.97
C PHE A 166 4.19 3.62 4.99
N ILE A 167 3.29 2.72 4.62
CA ILE A 167 3.59 1.31 4.35
C ILE A 167 3.25 0.96 2.91
N PHE A 168 4.02 0.06 2.33
CA PHE A 168 3.61 -0.65 1.11
C PHE A 168 2.52 -1.69 1.41
N LEU A 169 1.73 -2.00 0.39
CA LEU A 169 0.67 -3.01 0.41
C LEU A 169 0.93 -4.15 -0.57
#